data_AF-A0A954F6C4-F1
#
_entry.id   AF-A0A954F6C4-F1
#
_cell.length_a   1.000
_cell.length_b   1.000
_cell.length_c   1.000
_cell.angle_alpha   90.00
_cell.angle_beta   90.00
_cell.angle_gamma   90.00
#
_symmetry.space_group_name_H-M   'P 1'
#
loop_
_entity.id
_entity.type
_entity.pdbx_description
1 polymer ?
#
loop_
_entity_poly.entity_id
_entity_poly.type
_entity_poly.pdbx_seq_one_letter_code
_entity_poly.pdbx_strand_id
1 'polypeptide(L)' 'AVRRWVTWHGIALNVTTDLEAFRDFRPCGLDADVMTRVADHTPMELPMDRVMDDFVTRFAGQFGYLKVVELRS' A
#
# COMPACT_ATOMS: atom_id res chain seq x y z
N ALA A 1 5.01 14.55 1.32
CA ALA A 1 5.79 15.79 1.47
C ALA A 1 6.99 15.75 0.52
N VAL A 2 7.64 16.88 0.23
CA VAL A 2 8.80 16.95 -0.68
C VAL A 2 9.88 17.82 -0.07
N ARG A 3 11.14 17.39 -0.14
CA ARG A 3 12.30 18.17 0.30
C ARG A 3 13.44 17.96 -0.68
N ARG A 4 14.06 19.06 -1.15
CA ARG A 4 15.18 19.02 -2.11
C ARG A 4 14.88 18.13 -3.33
N TRP A 5 13.68 18.26 -3.90
CA TRP A 5 13.22 17.46 -5.06
C TRP A 5 13.08 15.95 -4.82
N VAL A 6 13.07 15.52 -3.56
CA VAL A 6 12.85 14.12 -3.18
C VAL A 6 11.55 14.02 -2.36
N THR A 7 10.63 13.16 -2.80
CA THR A 7 9.40 12.85 -2.07
C THR A 7 9.70 11.99 -0.86
N TRP A 8 9.00 12.23 0.25
CA TRP A 8 9.13 11.45 1.48
C TRP A 8 7.77 11.26 2.16
N HIS A 9 7.71 10.30 3.08
CA HIS A 9 6.56 9.45 3.42
C HIS A 9 6.26 8.45 2.31
N GLY A 10 5.00 8.26 1.97
CA GLY A 10 4.56 7.30 0.99
C GLY A 10 3.07 7.08 1.15
N ILE A 11 2.69 5.82 1.01
CA ILE A 11 1.32 5.36 1.16
C ILE A 11 1.25 4.27 2.21
N ALA A 12 0.05 4.04 2.74
CA ALA A 12 -0.28 2.86 3.52
C ALA A 12 -1.40 2.12 2.80
N LEU A 13 -1.14 0.88 2.40
CA LEU A 13 -2.14 0.01 1.78
C LEU A 13 -2.67 -0.96 2.83
N ASN A 14 -3.98 -0.95 3.07
CA ASN A 14 -4.60 -1.90 3.97
C ASN A 14 -4.65 -3.28 3.32
N VAL A 15 -3.89 -4.25 3.83
CA VAL A 15 -3.86 -5.61 3.26
C VAL A 15 -4.74 -6.56 4.08
N THR A 16 -4.34 -6.81 5.32
CA THR A 16 -5.07 -7.57 6.33
C THR A 16 -5.39 -6.73 7.58
N THR A 17 -5.24 -5.40 7.47
CA THR A 17 -5.37 -4.44 8.55
C THR A 17 -6.66 -4.63 9.35
N ASP A 18 -6.58 -4.49 10.68
CA ASP A 18 -7.78 -4.36 11.52
C ASP A 18 -8.41 -2.98 11.28
N LEU A 19 -9.63 -2.97 10.75
CA LEU A 19 -10.30 -1.73 10.36
C LEU A 19 -11.00 -1.03 11.53
N GLU A 20 -11.17 -1.70 12.68
CA GLU A 20 -11.79 -1.10 13.86
C GLU A 20 -10.98 0.12 14.37
N ALA A 21 -9.66 0.10 14.19
CA ALA A 21 -8.79 1.23 14.54
C ALA A 21 -9.17 2.54 13.80
N PHE A 22 -9.84 2.47 12.64
CA PHE A 22 -10.31 3.65 11.93
C PHE A 22 -11.55 4.29 12.59
N ARG A 23 -12.28 3.59 13.46
CA ARG A 23 -13.45 4.15 14.17
C ARG A 23 -13.08 5.23 15.18
N ASP A 24 -11.85 5.22 15.66
CA ASP A 24 -11.35 6.18 16.66
C ASP A 24 -11.07 7.57 16.07
N PHE A 25 -11.11 7.72 14.75
CA PHE A 25 -10.87 8.99 14.07
C PHE A 25 -11.67 9.11 12.75
N ARG A 26 -11.56 10.25 12.07
CA ARG A 26 -12.13 10.42 10.71
C ARG A 26 -11.04 10.29 9.64
N PRO A 27 -10.79 9.09 9.08
CA PRO A 27 -9.71 8.88 8.11
C PRO A 27 -9.93 9.73 6.87
N CYS A 28 -9.01 10.66 6.60
CA CYS A 28 -9.13 11.60 5.48
C CYS A 28 -10.46 12.40 5.47
N GLY A 29 -11.12 12.55 6.63
CA GLY A 29 -12.44 13.18 6.75
C GLY A 29 -13.61 12.29 6.32
N LEU A 30 -13.38 11.02 6.01
CA LEU A 30 -14.39 10.02 5.65
C LEU A 30 -14.91 9.27 6.87
N ASP A 31 -16.06 8.62 6.71
CA ASP A 31 -16.58 7.66 7.70
C ASP A 31 -15.71 6.41 7.73
N ALA A 32 -15.47 5.87 8.92
CA ALA A 32 -14.65 4.68 9.11
C ALA A 32 -15.16 3.47 8.30
N ASP A 33 -16.48 3.37 8.12
CA ASP A 33 -17.14 2.25 7.43
C ASP A 33 -16.83 2.18 5.92
N VAL A 34 -16.22 3.22 5.33
CA VAL A 34 -15.77 3.17 3.91
C VAL A 34 -14.36 2.61 3.76
N MET A 35 -13.64 2.42 4.87
CA MET A 35 -12.32 1.78 4.83
C MET A 35 -12.47 0.31 4.47
N THR A 36 -11.54 -0.20 3.67
CA THR A 36 -11.47 -1.61 3.32
C THR A 36 -10.01 -2.07 3.28
N ARG A 37 -9.80 -3.34 2.97
CA ARG A 37 -8.50 -3.99 2.86
C ARG A 37 -8.50 -4.98 1.71
N VAL A 38 -7.33 -5.26 1.16
CA VAL A 38 -7.17 -6.18 0.00
C VAL A 38 -7.80 -7.55 0.28
N ALA A 39 -7.69 -8.05 1.51
CA ALA A 39 -8.25 -9.34 1.91
C ALA A 39 -9.79 -9.43 1.75
N ASP A 40 -10.53 -8.33 1.86
CA ASP A 40 -11.99 -8.34 1.70
C ASP A 40 -12.41 -8.50 0.21
N HIS A 41 -11.47 -8.26 -0.71
CA HIS A 41 -11.71 -8.26 -2.17
C HIS A 41 -11.02 -9.39 -2.92
N THR A 42 -10.38 -10.31 -2.20
CA THR A 42 -9.58 -11.38 -2.78
C THR A 42 -10.00 -12.73 -2.18
N PRO A 43 -10.42 -13.71 -2.98
CA PRO A 43 -10.94 -14.98 -2.48
C PRO A 43 -9.86 -15.97 -2.01
N MET A 44 -8.58 -15.63 -2.16
CA MET A 44 -7.46 -16.51 -1.85
C MET A 44 -6.64 -16.00 -0.67
N GLU A 45 -5.91 -16.91 -0.03
CA GLU A 45 -4.87 -16.56 0.92
C GLU A 45 -3.90 -15.58 0.28
N LEU A 46 -3.52 -14.55 1.04
CA LEU A 46 -2.83 -13.36 0.56
C LEU A 46 -1.48 -13.21 1.28
N PRO A 47 -0.47 -14.00 0.87
CA PRO A 47 0.88 -13.88 1.39
C PRO A 47 1.42 -12.46 1.22
N MET A 48 1.98 -11.89 2.28
CA MET A 48 2.49 -10.51 2.26
C MET A 48 3.65 -10.31 1.29
N ASP A 49 4.48 -11.33 1.07
CA ASP A 49 5.55 -11.35 0.06
C ASP A 49 4.98 -11.11 -1.35
N ARG A 50 3.92 -11.82 -1.72
CA ARG A 50 3.23 -11.61 -3.00
C ARG A 50 2.69 -10.18 -3.13
N VAL A 51 2.10 -9.62 -2.08
CA VAL A 51 1.59 -8.24 -2.10
C VAL A 51 2.71 -7.24 -2.33
N MET A 52 3.85 -7.46 -1.67
CA MET A 52 5.02 -6.61 -1.83
C MET A 52 5.58 -6.69 -3.24
N ASP A 53 5.70 -7.90 -3.80
CA ASP A 53 6.17 -8.11 -5.18
C ASP A 53 5.25 -7.45 -6.21
N ASP A 54 3.93 -7.65 -6.07
CA ASP A 54 2.92 -7.03 -6.92
C ASP A 54 2.97 -5.50 -6.82
N PHE A 55 3.11 -4.97 -5.59
CA PHE A 55 3.19 -3.53 -5.36
C PHE A 55 4.43 -2.94 -6.02
N VAL A 56 5.62 -3.51 -5.78
CA VAL A 56 6.89 -3.00 -6.33
C VAL A 56 6.87 -3.06 -7.85
N THR A 57 6.38 -4.16 -8.43
CA THR A 57 6.29 -4.33 -9.89
C THR A 57 5.38 -3.27 -10.51
N ARG A 58 4.18 -3.07 -9.95
CA ARG A 58 3.20 -2.10 -10.48
C ARG A 58 3.65 -0.65 -10.26
N PHE A 59 4.20 -0.36 -9.09
CA PHE A 59 4.73 0.97 -8.79
C PHE A 59 5.88 1.31 -9.75
N ALA A 60 6.87 0.44 -9.89
CA ALA A 60 7.97 0.63 -10.82
C ALA A 60 7.47 0.85 -12.27
N GLY A 61 6.53 0.02 -12.73
CA GLY A 61 5.92 0.16 -14.05
C GLY A 61 5.21 1.50 -14.25
N GLN A 62 4.47 1.99 -13.25
CA GLN A 62 3.78 3.28 -13.30
C GLN A 62 4.73 4.47 -13.44
N PHE A 63 5.97 4.34 -12.95
CA PHE A 63 7.02 5.35 -13.09
C PHE A 63 7.97 5.09 -14.28
N GLY A 64 7.64 4.13 -15.16
CA GLY A 64 8.40 3.86 -16.39
C GLY A 64 9.68 3.05 -16.19
N TYR A 65 9.86 2.39 -15.05
CA TYR A 65 10.99 1.49 -14.84
C TYR A 65 10.74 0.13 -15.50
N LEU A 66 11.70 -0.33 -16.31
CA LEU A 66 11.61 -1.58 -17.08
C LEU A 66 12.08 -2.81 -16.31
N LYS A 67 12.83 -2.63 -15.22
CA LYS A 67 13.35 -3.69 -14.37
C LYS A 67 13.41 -3.23 -12.92
N VAL A 68 13.03 -4.14 -12.03
CA VAL A 68 13.30 -4.05 -10.60
C VAL A 68 14.50 -4.95 -10.31
N VAL A 69 15.48 -4.42 -9.60
CA VAL A 69 16.67 -5.18 -9.17
C VAL A 69 16.80 -5.08 -7.67
N GLU A 70 17.09 -6.19 -7.04
CA GLU A 70 17.41 -6.21 -5.62
C GLU A 70 18.82 -5.66 -5.42
N LEU A 71 18.97 -4.67 -4.53
CA LEU A 71 20.28 -4.16 -4.18
C LEU A 71 20.92 -5.16 -3.21
N ARG A 72 21.97 -5.85 -3.66
CA ARG A 72 22.81 -6.64 -2.76
C ARG A 72 23.56 -5.70 -1.81
N SER A 73 23.40 -5.92 -0.51
CA SER A 73 24.25 -5.34 0.54
C SER A 73 25.63 -5.97 0.54
#